data_AF-A0A955UWA2-F1
#
_entry.id   AF-A0A955UWA2-F1
#
_cell.length_a   1.000
_cell.length_b   1.000
_cell.length_c   1.000
_cell.angle_alpha   90.00
_cell.angle_beta   90.00
_cell.angle_gamma   90.00
#
_symmetry.space_group_name_H-M   'P 1'
#
loop_
_entity.id
_entity.type
_entity.pdbx_description
1 polymer ?
#
loop_
_entity_poly.entity_id
_entity_poly.type
_entity_poly.pdbx_seq_one_letter_code
_entity_poly.pdbx_strand_id
1 'polypeptide(L)'
;MASMAERERCPVCGAGAVSALRSVPFEHPSVRRFVDAHYRGRVRARELAGRRHAIDRCDVCGLAFQRFVLTPPGLERLYDAAADAPAADVRTAFDDERALAALRPGARVLDVGAGDGAFCL
;
A
#
# COMPACT_ATOMS: atom_id res chain seq x y z
N MET A 1 16.73 -0.92 8.96
CA MET A 1 15.42 -1.51 8.64
C MET A 1 14.41 -0.39 8.50
N ALA A 2 13.62 -0.35 7.43
CA ALA A 2 12.58 0.67 7.28
C ALA A 2 11.55 0.53 8.43
N SER A 3 11.13 1.60 9.09
CA SER A 3 10.12 1.53 10.15
C SER A 3 8.71 1.61 9.56
N MET A 4 7.77 0.84 10.09
CA MET A 4 6.36 0.86 9.68
C MET A 4 5.47 1.22 10.87
N ALA A 5 4.38 1.93 10.60
CA ALA A 5 3.30 2.18 11.54
C ALA A 5 2.03 1.44 11.10
N GLU A 6 1.32 0.90 12.08
CA GLU A 6 0.01 0.29 11.90
C GLU A 6 -1.09 1.35 12.04
N ARG A 7 -2.07 1.31 11.15
CA ARG A 7 -3.29 2.13 11.20
C ARG A 7 -4.45 1.29 11.69
N GLU A 8 -4.81 1.46 12.96
CA GLU A 8 -5.98 0.83 13.57
C GLU A 8 -7.31 1.53 13.22
N ARG A 9 -7.23 2.73 12.63
CA ARG A 9 -8.39 3.57 12.31
C ARG A 9 -8.34 4.06 10.87
N CYS A 10 -9.51 4.31 10.30
CA CYS A 10 -9.66 4.88 8.98
C CYS A 10 -8.96 6.26 8.93
N PRO A 11 -8.04 6.49 7.97
CA PRO A 11 -7.32 7.76 7.86
C PRO A 11 -8.19 8.93 7.38
N VAL A 12 -9.39 8.66 6.87
CA VAL A 12 -10.30 9.70 6.35
C VAL A 12 -11.38 10.07 7.37
N CYS A 13 -12.11 9.09 7.91
CA CYS A 13 -13.21 9.37 8.85
C CYS A 13 -12.88 9.08 10.33
N GLY A 14 -11.71 8.52 10.64
CA GLY A 14 -11.29 8.21 12.01
C GLY A 14 -11.98 7.00 12.66
N ALA A 15 -12.93 6.34 11.98
CA ALA A 15 -13.62 5.17 12.51
C ALA A 15 -12.67 3.98 12.72
N GLY A 16 -12.84 3.24 13.83
CA GLY A 16 -12.10 2.01 14.13
C GLY A 16 -12.76 0.73 13.58
N ALA A 17 -13.97 0.84 13.01
CA ALA A 17 -14.63 -0.28 12.36
C ALA A 17 -14.01 -0.53 10.98
N VAL A 18 -13.10 -1.49 10.92
CA VAL A 18 -12.33 -1.84 9.72
C VAL A 18 -12.32 -3.36 9.52
N SER A 19 -12.47 -3.78 8.27
CA SER A 19 -12.48 -5.17 7.85
C SER A 19 -11.30 -5.45 6.93
N ALA A 20 -10.58 -6.54 7.15
CA ALA A 20 -9.46 -6.93 6.29
C ALA A 20 -9.99 -7.41 4.92
N LEU A 21 -9.57 -6.75 3.84
CA LEU A 21 -9.82 -7.22 2.48
C LEU A 21 -8.75 -8.22 2.05
N ARG A 22 -7.50 -7.97 2.44
CA ARG A 22 -6.36 -8.81 2.09
C ARG A 22 -5.23 -8.63 3.09
N SER A 23 -4.57 -9.72 3.46
CA SER A 23 -3.36 -9.65 4.27
C SER A 23 -2.42 -10.80 3.93
N VAL A 24 -1.31 -10.49 3.28
CA VAL A 24 -0.31 -11.48 2.84
C VAL A 24 1.10 -11.02 3.25
N PRO A 25 2.07 -11.95 3.37
CA PRO A 25 3.47 -11.57 3.54
C PRO A 25 3.99 -10.75 2.34
N PHE A 26 4.97 -9.87 2.55
CA PHE A 26 5.59 -9.12 1.44
C PHE A 26 6.37 -10.02 0.46
N GLU A 27 6.73 -11.23 0.91
CA GLU A 27 7.35 -12.28 0.11
C GLU A 27 6.36 -12.94 -0.86
N HIS A 28 5.06 -12.70 -0.70
CA HIS A 28 4.06 -13.24 -1.61
C HIS A 28 4.32 -12.76 -3.05
N PRO A 29 4.34 -13.65 -4.07
CA PRO A 29 4.80 -13.31 -5.42
C PRO A 29 4.10 -12.09 -6.05
N SER A 30 2.78 -11.95 -5.86
CA SER A 30 2.03 -10.80 -6.39
C SER A 30 2.44 -9.47 -5.74
N VAL A 31 2.70 -9.47 -4.42
CA VAL A 31 3.17 -8.26 -3.71
C VAL A 31 4.59 -7.95 -4.12
N ARG A 32 5.44 -8.97 -4.25
CA ARG A 32 6.81 -8.77 -4.70
C ARG A 32 6.86 -8.19 -6.11
N ARG A 33 6.06 -8.73 -7.03
CA ARG A 33 5.94 -8.20 -8.40
C ARG A 33 5.47 -6.74 -8.40
N PHE A 34 4.48 -6.39 -7.59
CA PHE A 34 4.03 -5.00 -7.42
C PHE A 34 5.16 -4.10 -6.91
N VAL A 35 5.81 -4.48 -5.81
CA VAL A 35 6.90 -3.70 -5.20
C VAL A 35 8.07 -3.52 -6.19
N ASP A 36 8.45 -4.58 -6.89
CA ASP A 36 9.53 -4.53 -7.87
C ASP A 36 9.19 -3.64 -9.07
N ALA A 37 7.95 -3.69 -9.57
CA ALA A 37 7.50 -2.84 -10.66
C ALA A 37 7.38 -1.37 -10.23
N HIS A 38 6.68 -1.12 -9.13
CA HIS A 38 6.38 0.24 -8.62
C HIS A 38 7.64 0.95 -8.15
N TYR A 39 8.50 0.26 -7.39
CA TYR A 39 9.74 0.83 -6.86
C TYR A 39 10.98 0.48 -7.69
N ARG A 40 10.82 -0.12 -8.89
CA ARG A 40 11.92 -0.48 -9.82
C ARG A 40 13.07 -1.22 -9.14
N GLY A 41 12.76 -2.19 -8.27
CA GLY A 41 13.74 -2.98 -7.53
C GLY A 41 14.53 -2.25 -6.44
N ARG A 42 14.21 -0.97 -6.14
CA ARG A 42 14.91 -0.17 -5.11
C ARG A 42 14.65 -0.66 -3.70
N VAL A 43 13.52 -1.34 -3.48
CA VAL A 43 13.18 -1.91 -2.18
C VAL A 43 13.67 -3.35 -2.11
N ARG A 44 14.76 -3.57 -1.37
CA ARG A 44 15.35 -4.91 -1.22
C ARG A 44 14.41 -5.81 -0.41
N ALA A 45 14.25 -7.07 -0.82
CA ALA A 45 13.37 -8.02 -0.12
C ALA A 45 13.63 -8.10 1.39
N ARG A 46 14.91 -8.07 1.79
CA ARG A 46 15.34 -8.09 3.21
C ARG A 46 14.79 -6.93 4.05
N GLU A 47 14.42 -5.81 3.43
CA GLU A 47 13.90 -4.63 4.14
C GLU A 47 12.43 -4.80 4.54
N LEU A 48 11.73 -5.68 3.83
CA LEU A 48 10.32 -6.01 4.03
C LEU A 48 10.13 -7.42 4.63
N ALA A 49 11.22 -8.17 4.84
CA ALA A 49 11.17 -9.54 5.31
C ALA A 49 10.43 -9.67 6.66
N GLY A 50 9.54 -10.65 6.76
CA GLY A 50 8.73 -10.91 7.94
C GLY A 50 7.59 -9.91 8.16
N ARG A 51 7.34 -9.00 7.21
CA ARG A 51 6.26 -8.01 7.29
C ARG A 51 5.08 -8.40 6.42
N ARG A 52 3.94 -7.77 6.69
CA ARG A 52 2.70 -8.01 5.95
C ARG A 52 2.31 -6.81 5.12
N HIS A 53 1.89 -7.10 3.89
CA HIS A 53 1.12 -6.19 3.07
C HIS A 53 -0.37 -6.45 3.33
N ALA A 54 -1.03 -5.50 3.98
CA ALA A 54 -2.44 -5.62 4.37
C ALA A 54 -3.25 -4.42 3.89
N ILE A 55 -4.38 -4.72 3.24
CA ILE A 55 -5.38 -3.75 2.79
C ILE A 55 -6.66 -4.01 3.59
N ASP A 56 -7.13 -2.97 4.26
CA ASP A 56 -8.38 -2.95 5.00
C ASP A 56 -9.40 -2.06 4.32
N ARG A 57 -10.67 -2.26 4.65
CA ARG A 57 -11.78 -1.39 4.29
C ARG A 57 -12.41 -0.82 5.55
N CYS A 58 -12.67 0.48 5.58
CA CYS A 58 -13.51 1.08 6.61
C CYS A 58 -14.97 0.68 6.39
N ASP A 59 -15.61 0.12 7.40
CA ASP A 59 -17.02 -0.30 7.30
C ASP A 59 -18.02 0.87 7.42
N VAL A 60 -17.53 2.06 7.80
CA VAL A 60 -18.33 3.29 7.88
C VAL A 60 -18.32 4.04 6.55
N CYS A 61 -17.15 4.43 6.05
CA CYS A 61 -17.04 5.26 4.84
C CYS A 61 -16.69 4.46 3.57
N GLY A 62 -16.41 3.15 3.68
CA GLY A 62 -16.08 2.30 2.54
C GLY A 62 -14.66 2.45 1.99
N LEU A 63 -13.85 3.36 2.53
CA LEU A 63 -12.47 3.57 2.08
C LEU A 63 -11.63 2.30 2.24
N ALA A 64 -10.96 1.87 1.17
CA ALA A 64 -9.89 0.90 1.23
C ALA A 64 -8.54 1.60 1.47
N PHE A 65 -7.75 1.10 2.42
CA PHE A 65 -6.45 1.67 2.79
C PHE A 65 -5.46 0.61 3.24
N GLN A 66 -4.17 0.90 3.08
CA GLN A 66 -3.09 0.04 3.58
C GLN A 66 -2.96 0.18 5.11
N ARG A 67 -3.00 -0.96 5.83
CA ARG A 67 -2.91 -1.00 7.30
C ARG A 67 -1.50 -0.65 7.78
N PHE A 68 -0.48 -1.25 7.18
CA PHE A 68 0.92 -1.03 7.56
C PHE A 68 1.58 -0.08 6.57
N VAL A 69 1.85 1.15 7.00
CA VAL A 69 2.51 2.18 6.17
C VAL A 69 3.92 2.44 6.67
N LEU A 70 4.80 2.91 5.79
CA LEU A 70 6.11 3.37 6.21
C LEU A 70 5.96 4.60 7.14
N THR A 71 6.73 4.64 8.22
CA THR A 71 6.84 5.86 9.03
C THR A 71 7.62 6.92 8.27
N PRO A 72 7.61 8.21 8.67
CA PRO A 72 8.40 9.22 7.99
C PRO A 72 9.91 8.86 7.88
N PRO A 73 10.58 8.34 8.92
CA PRO A 73 11.95 7.82 8.78
C PRO A 73 12.09 6.59 7.89
N GLY A 74 11.00 5.85 7.66
CA GLY A 74 10.94 4.74 6.71
C GLY A 74 10.78 5.22 5.28
N LEU A 75 9.97 6.26 5.05
CA LEU A 75 9.78 6.92 3.77
C LEU A 75 11.05 7.65 3.33
N GLU A 76 11.67 8.45 4.21
CA GLU A 76 12.93 9.14 3.93
C GLU A 76 14.00 8.14 3.47
N ARG A 77 14.18 7.02 4.18
CA ARG A 77 15.12 5.98 3.76
C ARG A 77 14.79 5.33 2.41
N LEU A 78 13.50 5.19 2.10
CA LEU A 78 13.04 4.64 0.82
C LEU A 78 13.28 5.63 -0.33
N TYR A 79 13.03 6.91 -0.08
CA TYR A 79 13.12 7.99 -1.07
C TYR A 79 14.55 8.50 -1.27
N ASP A 80 15.36 8.57 -0.21
CA ASP A 80 16.80 8.85 -0.31
C ASP A 80 17.51 7.77 -1.14
N ALA A 81 17.07 6.51 -1.02
CA ALA A 81 17.54 5.43 -1.90
C ALA A 81 17.01 5.53 -3.34
N ALA A 82 16.03 6.41 -3.61
CA ALA A 82 15.32 6.52 -4.88
C ALA A 82 15.48 7.86 -5.61
N ALA A 83 16.21 8.83 -5.03
CA ALA A 83 16.28 10.22 -5.48
C ALA A 83 16.89 10.44 -6.89
N ASP A 84 17.49 9.42 -7.53
CA ASP A 84 18.19 9.57 -8.82
C ASP A 84 17.40 9.12 -10.06
N ALA A 85 16.05 9.09 -10.04
CA ALA A 85 15.32 8.59 -11.20
C ALA A 85 13.94 9.25 -11.47
N PRO A 86 13.61 9.47 -12.76
CA PRO A 86 12.31 10.05 -13.14
C PRO A 86 11.14 9.14 -12.77
N ALA A 87 10.06 9.76 -12.32
CA ALA A 87 8.81 9.12 -11.91
C ALA A 87 8.27 8.18 -13.00
N ALA A 88 7.82 7.00 -12.61
CA ALA A 88 7.16 6.06 -13.51
C ALA A 88 5.64 6.31 -13.48
N ASP A 89 4.99 6.25 -14.63
CA ASP A 89 3.54 6.17 -14.72
C ASP A 89 3.09 4.75 -14.28
N VAL A 90 2.64 4.62 -13.03
CA VAL A 90 2.27 3.32 -12.44
C VAL A 90 0.77 3.09 -12.54
N ARG A 91 0.25 2.91 -13.77
CA ARG A 91 -1.17 2.65 -14.00
C ARG A 91 -1.58 1.17 -13.91
N THR A 92 -0.65 0.24 -13.73
CA THR A 92 -0.94 -1.20 -13.98
C THR A 92 -0.37 -2.19 -12.95
N ALA A 93 0.04 -1.76 -11.75
CA ALA A 93 0.73 -2.67 -10.85
C ALA A 93 -0.18 -3.48 -9.89
N PHE A 94 -1.44 -3.09 -9.68
CA PHE A 94 -2.37 -3.75 -8.76
C PHE A 94 -3.39 -4.65 -9.48
N ASP A 95 -2.90 -5.71 -10.14
CA ASP A 95 -3.74 -6.79 -10.67
C ASP A 95 -4.13 -7.78 -9.55
N ASP A 96 -4.90 -7.32 -8.56
CA ASP A 96 -5.52 -8.21 -7.57
C ASP A 96 -7.05 -8.10 -7.67
N GLU A 97 -7.58 -8.63 -8.79
CA GLU A 97 -9.00 -8.63 -9.14
C GLU A 97 -9.90 -9.11 -8.00
N ARG A 98 -9.40 -10.01 -7.13
CA ARG A 98 -10.16 -10.53 -6.00
C ARG A 98 -10.33 -9.51 -4.87
N ALA A 99 -9.31 -8.67 -4.63
CA ALA A 99 -9.41 -7.56 -3.68
C ALA A 99 -10.29 -6.43 -4.26
N LEU A 100 -10.19 -6.18 -5.57
CA LEU A 100 -11.01 -5.20 -6.28
C LEU A 100 -12.48 -5.63 -6.35
N ALA A 101 -12.78 -6.91 -6.60
CA ALA A 101 -14.13 -7.44 -6.63
C ALA A 101 -14.86 -7.39 -5.27
N ALA A 102 -14.12 -7.28 -4.17
CA ALA A 102 -14.68 -7.11 -2.83
C ALA A 102 -15.04 -5.64 -2.51
N LEU A 103 -14.65 -4.69 -3.37
CA LEU A 103 -15.00 -3.29 -3.23
C LEU A 103 -16.43 -3.06 -3.74
N ARG A 104 -17.17 -2.18 -3.06
CA ARG A 104 -18.47 -1.73 -3.56
C ARG A 104 -18.27 -0.88 -4.82
N PRO A 105 -19.21 -0.88 -5.77
CA PRO A 105 -19.21 0.09 -6.86
C PRO A 105 -19.07 1.52 -6.32
N GLY A 106 -18.08 2.28 -6.83
CA GLY A 106 -17.76 3.65 -6.39
C GLY A 106 -16.84 3.77 -5.17
N ALA A 107 -16.20 2.68 -4.73
CA ALA A 107 -15.23 2.73 -3.65
C ALA A 107 -13.94 3.47 -4.07
N ARG A 108 -13.49 4.41 -3.24
CA ARG A 108 -12.22 5.11 -3.44
C ARG A 108 -11.07 4.30 -2.81
N VAL A 109 -9.96 4.16 -3.53
CA VAL A 109 -8.74 3.49 -3.05
C VAL A 109 -7.68 4.54 -2.79
N LEU A 110 -7.24 4.67 -1.54
CA LEU A 110 -6.14 5.56 -1.21
C LEU A 110 -4.85 4.74 -1.11
N ASP A 111 -4.00 4.86 -2.13
CA ASP A 111 -2.60 4.44 -2.06
C ASP A 111 -1.79 5.61 -1.48
N VAL A 112 -1.07 5.38 -0.38
CA VAL A 112 -0.21 6.39 0.27
C VAL A 112 1.28 6.10 -0.03
N GLY A 113 1.57 5.16 -0.93
CA GLY A 113 2.92 4.80 -1.38
C GLY A 113 3.34 5.40 -2.73
N ALA A 114 2.39 5.94 -3.50
CA ALA A 114 2.64 6.66 -4.73
C ALA A 114 2.79 8.16 -4.43
N GLY A 115 3.88 8.79 -4.85
CA GLY A 115 3.93 10.24 -4.94
C GLY A 115 2.70 10.74 -5.70
N ASP A 116 2.01 11.73 -5.13
CA ASP A 116 0.89 12.48 -5.71
C ASP A 116 -0.15 11.68 -6.49
N GLY A 117 -1.02 10.91 -5.82
CA GLY A 117 -2.22 10.41 -6.50
C GLY A 117 -3.15 9.52 -5.67
N ALA A 118 -4.34 10.02 -5.37
CA ALA A 118 -5.47 9.17 -4.96
C ALA A 118 -6.04 8.45 -6.20
N PHE A 119 -6.22 7.14 -6.12
CA PHE A 119 -6.86 6.36 -7.18
C PHE A 119 -8.38 6.32 -6.93
N CYS A 120 -9.14 7.03 -7.77
CA CYS A 120 -10.58 6.81 -7.88
C CYS A 120 -10.80 5.64 -8.84
N LEU A 121 -11.35 4.53 -8.33
CA LEU A 121 -11.92 3.44 -9.14
C LEU A 121 -13.41 3.70 -9.38
#